data_AF-A0A5C4NE27-F1
#
_entry.id   AF-A0A5C4NE27-F1
#
_cell.length_a   1.000
_cell.length_b   1.000
_cell.length_c   1.000
_cell.angle_alpha   90.00
_cell.angle_beta   90.00
_cell.angle_gamma   90.00
#
_symmetry.space_group_name_H-M   'P 1'
#
loop_
_entity.id
_entity.type
_entity.pdbx_description
1 polymer ?
#
loop_
_entity_poly.entity_id
_entity_poly.type
_entity_poly.pdbx_seq_one_letter_code
_entity_poly.pdbx_strand_id
1 'polypeptide(L)'
;MSWQMVAMAAAGLALLGACADLDDGSYRVFEPPEATFATASPAWDRAVERALTEAPFAKGPMAVVANEEGEIDVYRLVPCRDGRAICAGGPEGAAGTLRRTPDWFVVEGLYGRTFWLGYGGDGYVERAGRFVPLAWNARPLGTGPGDDPALETAFRHD
;
A
#
# COMPACT_ATOMS: atom_id res chain seq x y z
N MET A 1 37.98 57.49 -15.35
CA MET A 1 36.86 56.72 -15.94
C MET A 1 37.42 55.38 -16.44
N SER A 2 37.79 54.45 -15.54
CA SER A 2 38.44 53.19 -15.96
C SER A 2 38.50 52.07 -14.90
N TRP A 3 38.17 52.31 -13.63
CA TRP A 3 38.24 51.26 -12.59
C TRP A 3 36.92 50.49 -12.36
N GLN A 4 35.77 51.13 -12.58
CA GLN A 4 34.46 50.47 -12.38
C GLN A 4 34.16 49.40 -13.44
N MET A 5 34.71 49.50 -14.65
CA MET A 5 34.51 48.48 -15.70
C MET A 5 35.34 47.21 -15.46
N VAL A 6 36.53 47.32 -14.87
CA VAL A 6 37.39 46.14 -14.58
C VAL A 6 36.79 45.31 -13.45
N ALA A 7 36.21 45.95 -12.43
CA ALA A 7 35.57 45.26 -11.31
C ALA A 7 34.32 44.45 -11.72
N MET A 8 33.52 44.95 -12.68
CA MET A 8 32.34 44.23 -13.18
C MET A 8 32.71 43.02 -14.05
N ALA A 9 33.77 43.11 -14.85
CA ALA A 9 34.23 41.97 -15.66
C ALA A 9 34.78 40.83 -14.79
N ALA A 10 35.50 41.14 -13.71
CA ALA A 10 36.03 40.14 -12.78
C ALA A 10 34.92 39.41 -12.00
N ALA A 11 33.87 40.11 -11.59
CA ALA A 11 32.71 39.50 -10.92
C ALA A 11 31.94 38.55 -11.85
N GLY A 12 31.82 38.90 -13.15
CA GLY A 12 31.19 38.04 -14.15
C GLY A 12 31.93 36.74 -14.40
N LEU A 13 33.28 36.77 -14.45
CA LEU A 13 34.08 35.54 -14.57
C LEU A 13 34.03 34.66 -13.32
N ALA A 14 33.97 35.25 -12.12
CA ALA A 14 33.85 34.49 -10.87
C ALA A 14 32.50 33.76 -10.74
N LEU A 15 31.41 34.35 -11.26
CA LEU A 15 30.08 33.72 -11.29
C LEU A 15 29.97 32.59 -12.32
N LEU A 16 30.74 32.64 -13.41
CA LEU A 16 30.80 31.55 -14.41
C LEU A 16 31.70 30.39 -13.98
N GLY A 17 32.73 30.64 -13.17
CA GLY A 17 33.63 29.59 -12.63
C GLY A 17 33.00 28.74 -11.52
N ALA A 18 32.02 29.28 -10.78
CA ALA A 18 31.37 28.57 -9.67
C ALA A 18 30.51 27.35 -10.09
N CYS A 19 30.20 27.20 -11.38
CA CYS A 19 29.51 26.01 -11.89
C CYS A 19 30.47 24.88 -12.30
N ALA A 20 31.78 25.12 -12.34
CA ALA A 20 32.77 24.11 -12.75
C ALA A 20 33.44 23.40 -11.57
N ASP A 21 33.21 23.85 -10.33
CA ASP A 21 33.87 23.37 -9.11
C ASP A 21 32.90 22.62 -8.17
N LEU A 22 31.95 21.88 -8.76
CA LEU A 22 31.09 20.92 -8.05
C LEU A 22 31.55 19.48 -8.25
N ASP A 23 32.85 19.25 -8.48
CA ASP A 23 33.40 17.91 -8.75
C ASP A 23 34.63 17.57 -7.89
N ASP A 24 34.52 17.78 -6.57
CA ASP A 24 35.43 17.14 -5.59
C ASP A 24 34.67 16.57 -4.38
N GLY A 25 33.54 15.92 -4.66
CA GLY A 25 32.68 15.36 -3.63
C GLY A 25 32.25 13.97 -4.01
N SER A 26 33.22 13.05 -4.12
CA SER A 26 33.05 11.60 -4.23
C SER A 26 31.59 11.19 -4.45
N TYR A 27 31.13 11.26 -5.70
CA TYR A 27 29.96 10.48 -6.07
C TYR A 27 30.39 9.05 -5.83
N ARG A 28 30.04 8.49 -4.67
CA ARG A 28 29.87 7.06 -4.55
C ARG A 28 28.80 6.79 -5.60
N VAL A 29 29.25 6.37 -6.78
CA VAL A 29 28.43 5.57 -7.65
C VAL A 29 28.01 4.44 -6.73
N PHE A 30 26.79 4.57 -6.19
CA PHE A 30 26.09 3.44 -5.63
C PHE A 30 25.86 2.59 -6.86
N GLU A 31 26.86 1.78 -7.19
CA GLU A 31 26.74 0.74 -8.16
C GLU A 31 25.67 -0.15 -7.54
N PRO A 32 24.41 -0.05 -8.04
CA PRO A 32 23.34 -0.80 -7.44
C PRO A 32 23.82 -2.26 -7.53
N PRO A 33 23.78 -3.03 -6.43
CA PRO A 33 24.17 -4.44 -6.49
C PRO A 33 23.45 -5.01 -7.70
N GLU A 34 24.19 -5.59 -8.66
CA GLU A 34 23.70 -5.90 -10.01
C GLU A 34 22.26 -6.38 -9.93
N ALA A 35 21.33 -5.47 -10.18
CA ALA A 35 19.92 -5.75 -10.03
C ALA A 35 19.57 -6.55 -11.26
N THR A 36 19.78 -7.86 -11.18
CA THR A 36 19.33 -8.78 -12.20
C THR A 36 17.81 -8.63 -12.31
N PHE A 37 17.25 -8.75 -13.52
CA PHE A 37 15.80 -8.73 -13.74
C PHE A 37 15.05 -9.62 -12.74
N ALA A 38 15.64 -10.75 -12.34
CA ALA A 38 15.08 -11.68 -11.37
C ALA A 38 14.86 -11.05 -9.97
N THR A 39 15.73 -10.13 -9.54
CA THR A 39 15.60 -9.43 -8.25
C THR A 39 14.75 -8.16 -8.33
N ALA A 40 14.70 -7.51 -9.50
CA ALA A 40 13.85 -6.36 -9.75
C ALA A 40 12.37 -6.73 -9.95
N SER A 41 12.09 -7.93 -10.49
CA SER A 41 10.72 -8.37 -10.82
C SER A 41 9.77 -8.26 -9.64
N PRO A 42 10.02 -8.83 -8.44
CA PRO A 42 9.00 -8.81 -7.38
C PRO A 42 8.69 -7.40 -6.86
N ALA A 43 9.68 -6.50 -6.87
CA ALA A 43 9.47 -5.11 -6.46
C ALA A 43 8.66 -4.34 -7.50
N TRP A 44 8.91 -4.60 -8.79
CA TRP A 44 8.15 -4.05 -9.90
C TRP A 44 6.72 -4.60 -9.93
N ASP A 45 6.55 -5.92 -9.81
CA ASP A 45 5.25 -6.60 -9.79
C ASP A 45 4.37 -6.04 -8.67
N ARG A 46 4.92 -5.91 -7.45
CA ARG A 46 4.24 -5.22 -6.34
C ARG A 46 3.92 -3.76 -6.63
N ALA A 47 4.77 -3.04 -7.35
CA ALA A 47 4.51 -1.64 -7.69
C ALA A 47 3.37 -1.52 -8.70
N VAL A 48 3.35 -2.42 -9.69
CA VAL A 48 2.29 -2.52 -10.71
C VAL A 48 0.97 -2.91 -10.06
N GLU A 49 0.94 -3.96 -9.23
CA GLU A 49 -0.29 -4.35 -8.51
C GLU A 49 -0.80 -3.18 -7.66
N ARG A 50 0.04 -2.60 -6.81
CA ARG A 50 -0.36 -1.45 -5.98
C ARG A 50 -0.90 -0.26 -6.75
N ALA A 51 -0.41 -0.04 -7.97
CA ALA A 51 -0.85 1.07 -8.81
C ALA A 51 -2.14 0.78 -9.59
N LEU A 52 -2.40 -0.49 -9.93
CA LEU A 52 -3.46 -0.87 -10.87
C LEU A 52 -4.59 -1.67 -10.25
N THR A 53 -4.44 -2.18 -9.03
CA THR A 53 -5.44 -2.98 -8.35
C THR A 53 -5.86 -2.39 -7.00
N GLU A 54 -7.06 -2.75 -6.55
CA GLU A 54 -7.66 -2.18 -5.35
C GLU A 54 -6.99 -2.73 -4.09
N ALA A 55 -6.62 -1.85 -3.15
CA ALA A 55 -6.11 -2.27 -1.85
C ALA A 55 -7.26 -2.69 -0.92
N PRO A 56 -7.06 -3.71 -0.05
CA PRO A 56 -8.02 -4.05 1.00
C PRO A 56 -8.39 -2.82 1.85
N PHE A 57 -9.69 -2.69 2.13
CA PHE A 57 -10.27 -1.59 2.92
C PHE A 57 -10.18 -0.17 2.32
N ALA A 58 -9.60 0.01 1.12
CA ALA A 58 -9.51 1.33 0.47
C ALA A 58 -10.89 1.96 0.21
N LYS A 59 -11.94 1.13 0.11
CA LYS A 59 -13.34 1.55 -0.07
C LYS A 59 -14.22 1.28 1.15
N GLY A 60 -13.62 1.02 2.32
CA GLY A 60 -14.33 0.80 3.58
C GLY A 60 -14.54 -0.69 3.89
N PRO A 61 -15.67 -1.07 4.52
CA PRO A 61 -15.95 -2.45 4.91
C PRO A 61 -15.93 -3.41 3.71
N MET A 62 -15.49 -4.64 3.94
CA MET A 62 -15.38 -5.65 2.89
C MET A 62 -16.09 -6.96 3.25
N ALA A 63 -16.60 -7.61 2.21
CA ALA A 63 -17.03 -8.99 2.25
C ALA A 63 -15.90 -9.90 1.77
N VAL A 64 -15.74 -11.05 2.42
CA VAL A 64 -14.80 -12.10 2.07
C VAL A 64 -15.60 -13.37 1.86
N VAL A 65 -15.33 -14.10 0.79
CA VAL A 65 -15.95 -15.38 0.48
C VAL A 65 -14.86 -16.44 0.34
N ALA A 66 -15.02 -17.57 1.02
CA ALA A 66 -14.12 -18.71 0.92
C ALA A 66 -14.92 -20.01 0.89
N ASN A 67 -14.37 -21.05 0.25
CA ASN A 67 -14.94 -22.40 0.32
C ASN A 67 -14.19 -23.21 1.38
N GLU A 68 -14.67 -23.18 2.63
CA GLU A 68 -14.09 -23.98 3.70
C GLU A 68 -14.85 -25.29 3.84
N GLU A 69 -14.12 -26.41 3.81
CA GLU A 69 -14.67 -27.75 4.04
C GLU A 69 -15.83 -28.15 3.09
N GLY A 70 -15.93 -27.54 1.91
CA GLY A 70 -16.97 -27.82 0.92
C GLY A 70 -18.18 -26.87 0.99
N GLU A 71 -18.23 -26.00 1.99
CA GLU A 71 -19.27 -24.99 2.17
C GLU A 71 -18.76 -23.60 1.79
N ILE A 72 -19.65 -22.73 1.31
CA ILE A 72 -19.31 -21.33 1.04
C ILE A 72 -19.56 -20.51 2.31
N ASP A 73 -18.48 -20.04 2.91
CA ASP A 73 -18.51 -19.11 4.04
C ASP A 73 -18.37 -17.66 3.56
N VAL A 74 -19.13 -16.77 4.19
CA VAL A 74 -19.08 -15.32 3.93
C VAL A 74 -18.75 -14.58 5.23
N TYR A 75 -17.67 -13.81 5.20
CA TYR A 75 -17.20 -13.00 6.33
C TYR A 75 -17.32 -11.52 6.00
N ARG A 76 -17.53 -10.70 7.03
CA ARG A 76 -17.58 -9.24 6.90
C ARG A 76 -16.53 -8.62 7.79
N LEU A 77 -15.58 -7.91 7.18
CA LEU A 77 -14.47 -7.24 7.86
C LEU A 77 -14.68 -5.73 7.79
N VAL A 78 -14.72 -5.08 8.94
CA VAL A 78 -15.12 -3.67 9.06
C VAL A 78 -14.05 -2.89 9.79
N PRO A 79 -13.41 -1.87 9.19
CA PRO A 79 -12.58 -0.95 9.94
C PRO A 79 -13.37 -0.32 11.10
N CYS A 80 -12.83 -0.41 12.31
CA CYS A 80 -13.51 0.04 13.52
C CYS A 80 -12.53 0.69 14.51
N ARG A 81 -13.07 1.23 15.62
CA ARG A 81 -12.28 1.91 16.67
C ARG A 81 -11.40 3.01 16.08
N ASP A 82 -12.01 3.86 15.25
CA ASP A 82 -11.35 4.97 14.54
C ASP A 82 -10.22 4.49 13.60
N GLY A 83 -10.41 3.33 12.95
CA GLY A 83 -9.45 2.76 12.00
C GLY A 83 -8.28 2.02 12.64
N ARG A 84 -8.28 1.82 13.96
CA ARG A 84 -7.20 1.13 14.69
C ARG A 84 -7.37 -0.39 14.77
N ALA A 85 -8.53 -0.91 14.42
CA ALA A 85 -8.85 -2.32 14.45
C ALA A 85 -9.75 -2.72 13.28
N ILE A 86 -9.83 -4.02 13.03
CA ILE A 86 -10.84 -4.60 12.13
C ILE A 86 -11.83 -5.36 12.99
N CYS A 87 -13.12 -5.09 12.84
CA CYS A 87 -14.19 -5.75 13.56
C CYS A 87 -14.94 -6.72 12.66
N ALA A 88 -15.38 -7.83 13.27
CA ALA A 88 -16.20 -8.85 12.62
C ALA A 88 -17.67 -8.41 12.50
N GLY A 89 -18.25 -8.48 11.31
CA GLY A 89 -19.69 -8.27 11.07
C GLY A 89 -20.15 -6.80 11.09
N GLY A 90 -19.52 -5.94 11.89
CA GLY A 90 -19.92 -4.54 12.05
C GLY A 90 -18.93 -3.77 12.94
N PRO A 91 -19.11 -2.44 13.08
CA PRO A 91 -18.20 -1.59 13.86
C PRO A 91 -18.16 -1.92 15.37
N GLU A 92 -19.20 -2.57 15.90
CA GLU A 92 -19.27 -3.04 17.30
C GLU A 92 -18.94 -4.53 17.48
N GLY A 93 -18.50 -5.19 16.41
CA GLY A 93 -18.13 -6.60 16.45
C GLY A 93 -16.88 -6.90 17.28
N ALA A 94 -16.57 -8.21 17.39
CA ALA A 94 -15.29 -8.65 17.93
C ALA A 94 -14.15 -8.00 17.13
N ALA A 95 -13.16 -7.44 17.83
CA ALA A 95 -12.05 -6.72 17.24
C ALA A 95 -10.83 -7.62 17.09
N GLY A 96 -10.23 -7.57 15.90
CA GLY A 96 -8.97 -8.19 15.54
C GLY A 96 -7.93 -7.14 15.19
N THR A 97 -6.79 -7.62 14.72
CA THR A 97 -5.66 -6.76 14.34
C THR A 97 -5.44 -6.79 12.84
N LEU A 98 -4.88 -5.70 12.31
CA LEU A 98 -4.43 -5.62 10.92
C LEU A 98 -2.92 -5.40 10.91
N ARG A 99 -2.20 -6.26 10.20
CA ARG A 99 -0.76 -6.14 9.95
C ARG A 99 -0.51 -6.11 8.44
N ARG A 100 0.31 -5.17 7.98
CA ARG A 100 0.73 -5.12 6.57
C ARG A 100 2.10 -5.79 6.41
N THR A 101 2.25 -6.58 5.36
CA THR A 101 3.53 -7.10 4.86
C THR A 101 3.79 -6.51 3.46
N PRO A 102 4.93 -6.81 2.81
CA PRO A 102 5.15 -6.36 1.43
C PRO A 102 4.07 -6.81 0.45
N ASP A 103 3.49 -8.00 0.66
CA ASP A 103 2.59 -8.65 -0.29
C ASP A 103 1.14 -8.79 0.24
N TRP A 104 0.92 -8.64 1.56
CA TRP A 104 -0.36 -8.99 2.19
C TRP A 104 -0.86 -7.97 3.22
N PHE A 105 -2.18 -7.89 3.33
CA PHE A 105 -2.90 -7.33 4.48
C PHE A 105 -3.40 -8.51 5.32
N VAL A 106 -2.86 -8.66 6.52
CA VAL A 106 -3.12 -9.81 7.38
C VAL A 106 -4.06 -9.39 8.52
N VAL A 107 -5.25 -9.98 8.54
CA VAL A 107 -6.23 -9.77 9.61
C VAL A 107 -6.28 -10.99 10.52
N GLU A 108 -6.00 -10.79 11.80
CA GLU A 108 -5.88 -11.87 12.80
C GLU A 108 -6.87 -11.65 13.95
N GLY A 109 -7.29 -12.75 14.58
CA GLY A 109 -8.12 -12.72 15.78
C GLY A 109 -9.63 -12.62 15.52
N LEU A 110 -10.06 -12.74 14.27
CA LEU A 110 -11.48 -12.71 13.88
C LEU A 110 -11.94 -14.08 13.43
N TYR A 111 -13.15 -14.46 13.83
CA TYR A 111 -13.76 -15.74 13.45
C TYR A 111 -12.93 -16.99 13.79
N GLY A 112 -11.83 -16.90 14.54
CA GLY A 112 -10.88 -18.01 14.70
C GLY A 112 -10.08 -18.33 13.42
N ARG A 113 -9.93 -17.35 12.53
CA ARG A 113 -9.21 -17.42 11.25
C ARG A 113 -8.13 -16.32 11.20
N THR A 114 -7.21 -16.50 10.26
CA THR A 114 -6.35 -15.43 9.75
C THR A 114 -6.70 -15.17 8.29
N PHE A 115 -6.93 -13.93 7.92
CA PHE A 115 -7.23 -13.54 6.53
C PHE A 115 -5.98 -12.89 5.92
N TRP A 116 -5.46 -13.51 4.88
CA TRP A 116 -4.35 -13.02 4.07
C TRP A 116 -4.94 -12.38 2.81
N LEU A 117 -5.01 -11.05 2.77
CA LEU A 117 -5.70 -10.31 1.70
C LEU A 117 -4.67 -9.70 0.75
N GLY A 118 -4.73 -10.12 -0.51
CA GLY A 118 -3.95 -9.55 -1.61
C GLY A 118 -4.59 -8.28 -2.16
N TYR A 119 -3.90 -7.59 -3.07
CA TYR A 119 -4.52 -6.51 -3.83
C TYR A 119 -5.41 -7.09 -4.94
N GLY A 120 -6.50 -6.41 -5.29
CA GLY A 120 -7.33 -6.78 -6.45
C GLY A 120 -8.42 -7.80 -6.18
N GLY A 121 -8.62 -8.24 -4.94
CA GLY A 121 -9.79 -9.03 -4.55
C GLY A 121 -9.53 -10.49 -4.24
N ASP A 122 -8.29 -10.93 -4.09
CA ASP A 122 -7.92 -12.33 -3.81
C ASP A 122 -7.22 -12.51 -2.46
N GLY A 123 -6.93 -13.76 -2.12
CA GLY A 123 -6.07 -14.12 -1.00
C GLY A 123 -6.35 -15.50 -0.43
N TYR A 124 -6.09 -15.66 0.87
CA TYR A 124 -6.32 -16.92 1.59
C TYR A 124 -6.95 -16.72 2.97
N VAL A 125 -7.88 -17.61 3.34
CA VAL A 125 -8.24 -17.86 4.74
C VAL A 125 -7.33 -18.94 5.27
N GLU A 126 -6.70 -18.68 6.41
CA GLU A 126 -5.95 -19.66 7.17
C GLU A 126 -6.74 -20.08 8.42
N ARG A 127 -6.91 -21.40 8.59
CA ARG A 127 -7.51 -22.00 9.77
C ARG A 127 -6.73 -23.24 10.15
N ALA A 128 -6.19 -23.26 11.38
CA ALA A 128 -5.38 -24.37 11.90
C ALA A 128 -4.24 -24.80 10.94
N GLY A 129 -3.57 -23.83 10.30
CA GLY A 129 -2.48 -24.05 9.34
C GLY A 129 -2.91 -24.51 7.94
N ARG A 130 -4.21 -24.67 7.68
CA ARG A 130 -4.75 -24.93 6.34
C ARG A 130 -5.09 -23.61 5.65
N PHE A 131 -4.62 -23.44 4.43
CA PHE A 131 -4.91 -22.30 3.58
C PHE A 131 -5.99 -22.65 2.55
N VAL A 132 -6.99 -21.79 2.45
CA VAL A 132 -8.10 -21.91 1.50
C VAL A 132 -8.17 -20.62 0.69
N PRO A 133 -8.23 -20.69 -0.65
CA PRO A 133 -8.39 -19.49 -1.47
C PRO A 133 -9.66 -18.73 -1.10
N LEU A 134 -9.57 -17.40 -1.03
CA LEU A 134 -10.70 -16.51 -0.84
C LEU A 134 -10.80 -15.52 -2.00
N ALA A 135 -11.97 -14.91 -2.11
CA ALA A 135 -12.18 -13.67 -2.83
C ALA A 135 -12.72 -12.61 -1.87
N TRP A 136 -12.39 -11.34 -2.09
CA TRP A 136 -12.92 -10.24 -1.31
C TRP A 136 -13.36 -9.07 -2.18
N ASN A 137 -14.29 -8.27 -1.65
CA ASN A 137 -14.76 -7.06 -2.32
C ASN A 137 -15.10 -5.99 -1.27
N ALA A 138 -14.57 -4.78 -1.44
CA ALA A 138 -14.82 -3.62 -0.58
C ALA A 138 -15.82 -2.62 -1.19
N ARG A 139 -16.42 -2.93 -2.34
CA ARG A 139 -17.44 -2.06 -2.96
C ARG A 139 -18.79 -2.18 -2.23
N PRO A 140 -19.63 -1.13 -2.27
CA PRO A 140 -21.00 -1.14 -1.73
C PRO A 140 -21.99 -2.19 -2.29
N LEU A 141 -21.57 -3.13 -3.15
CA LEU A 141 -22.46 -4.15 -3.74
C LEU A 141 -21.85 -5.56 -3.68
N GLY A 142 -21.38 -5.94 -2.49
CA GLY A 142 -20.93 -7.32 -2.19
C GLY A 142 -21.56 -8.00 -0.98
N THR A 143 -22.39 -7.31 -0.17
CA THR A 143 -23.34 -7.78 0.91
C THR A 143 -23.46 -6.78 2.10
N GLY A 144 -23.72 -5.49 1.86
CA GLY A 144 -24.21 -4.60 2.93
C GLY A 144 -24.33 -3.12 2.54
N PRO A 145 -24.97 -2.29 3.38
CA PRO A 145 -25.68 -1.05 3.00
C PRO A 145 -24.82 0.16 2.56
N GLY A 146 -23.54 0.01 2.25
CA GLY A 146 -22.78 1.03 1.50
C GLY A 146 -22.50 2.38 2.16
N ASP A 147 -22.88 2.61 3.42
CA ASP A 147 -22.86 3.95 4.03
C ASP A 147 -21.65 4.27 4.94
N ASP A 148 -20.68 3.36 5.08
CA ASP A 148 -19.55 3.54 6.01
C ASP A 148 -18.34 4.25 5.36
N PRO A 149 -17.66 5.17 6.07
CA PRO A 149 -16.53 5.94 5.53
C PRO A 149 -15.31 5.05 5.24
N ALA A 150 -14.72 5.24 4.05
CA ALA A 150 -13.48 4.59 3.63
C ALA A 150 -12.26 5.19 4.34
N LEU A 151 -11.27 4.36 4.67
CA LEU A 151 -10.05 4.79 5.38
C LEU A 151 -9.08 5.61 4.51
N GLU A 152 -9.27 5.67 3.18
CA GLU A 152 -8.23 6.19 2.27
C GLU A 152 -8.64 7.35 1.35
N THR A 153 -9.83 7.96 1.49
CA THR A 153 -10.17 9.16 0.67
C THR A 153 -10.82 10.30 1.45
N ALA A 154 -10.32 11.52 1.23
CA ALA A 154 -10.93 12.78 1.72
C ALA A 154 -12.07 13.30 0.82
N PHE A 155 -12.43 12.57 -0.23
CA PHE A 155 -13.41 12.99 -1.23
C PHE A 155 -14.63 12.09 -1.22
N ARG A 156 -15.81 12.73 -1.12
CA ARG A 156 -17.11 12.11 -1.32
C ARG A 156 -17.20 11.64 -2.77
N HIS A 157 -17.65 10.41 -2.98
CA HIS A 157 -18.05 9.93 -4.30
C HIS A 157 -19.58 10.07 -4.37
N ASP A 158 -20.03 11.16 -4.97
CA ASP A 158 -21.41 11.38 -5.42
C ASP A 158 -21.67 10.75 -6.80
#